data_AF-X1PLI9-F1
#
_entry.id   AF-X1PLI9-F1
#
_cell.length_a   1.000
_cell.length_b   1.000
_cell.length_c   1.000
_cell.angle_alpha   90.00
_cell.angle_beta   90.00
_cell.angle_gamma   90.00
#
_symmetry.space_group_name_H-M   'P 1'
#
loop_
_entity.id
_entity.type
_entity.pdbx_description
1 polymer ?
#
loop_
_entity_poly.entity_id
_entity_poly.type
_entity_poly.pdbx_seq_one_letter_code
_entity_poly.pdbx_strand_id
1 'polypeptide(L)'
;MLATGIPRFRLPREIREREIESLKELGIDIRTGITVGRDVTFSYLKERGYRAFFLSIGAQLNNKIDIPGEELDGVVDCMSLLLTLNLKVVTFAGQNVVVIGGGNAAIDAARSALRSGARGLTVLYRRTQAEMPANIEEVREGIREGVKIEYNTVPVEILGDVGRVNRIRCQRTRPTEEIMGNDAHRLEPIPGTEFLIEADHVVVAAGQI
;
A
#
# COMPACT_ATOMS: atom_id res chain seq x y z
N MET A 1 -4.23 0.61 10.49
CA MET A 1 -4.25 1.80 9.63
C MET A 1 -3.74 3.06 10.32
N LEU A 2 -4.52 3.79 11.14
CA LEU A 2 -4.09 5.10 11.69
C LEU A 2 -2.77 5.07 12.49
N ALA A 3 -2.46 3.96 13.16
CA ALA A 3 -1.23 3.81 13.93
C ALA A 3 -0.02 3.30 13.12
N THR A 4 -0.28 2.59 12.02
CA THR A 4 0.70 1.69 11.36
C THR A 4 0.91 1.98 9.88
N GLY A 5 -0.14 2.36 9.17
CA GLY A 5 -0.12 2.61 7.72
C GLY A 5 0.03 4.09 7.38
N ILE A 6 -0.74 4.98 8.00
CA ILE A 6 -0.71 6.40 7.67
C ILE A 6 0.63 7.03 8.12
N PRO A 7 1.41 7.68 7.23
CA PRO A 7 2.67 8.31 7.60
C PRO A 7 2.50 9.53 8.51
N ARG A 8 3.50 9.81 9.35
CA ARG A 8 3.49 10.97 10.28
C ARG A 8 3.32 12.33 9.59
N PHE A 9 3.73 12.47 8.32
CA PHE A 9 3.53 13.72 7.57
C PHE A 9 2.07 13.98 7.18
N ARG A 10 1.20 12.96 7.20
CA ARG A 10 -0.25 13.09 7.01
C ARG A 10 -1.01 13.12 8.32
N LEU A 11 -0.62 12.26 9.27
CA LEU A 11 -1.24 12.18 10.59
C LEU A 11 -0.16 12.30 11.69
N PRO A 12 -0.01 13.49 12.31
CA PRO A 12 0.81 13.67 13.49
C PRO A 12 0.42 12.67 14.60
N ARG A 13 1.44 12.06 15.21
CA ARG A 13 1.27 11.01 16.23
C ARG A 13 0.59 11.54 17.48
N GLU A 14 0.90 12.80 17.78
CA GLU A 14 0.46 13.60 18.91
C GLU A 14 -1.06 13.83 18.88
N ILE A 15 -1.66 13.94 17.69
CA ILE A 15 -3.12 14.07 17.52
C ILE A 15 -3.78 12.72 17.82
N ARG A 16 -3.30 11.65 17.18
CA ARG A 16 -3.79 10.28 17.40
C ARG A 16 -3.66 9.83 18.86
N GLU A 17 -2.57 10.20 19.52
CA GLU A 17 -2.33 9.88 20.94
C GLU A 17 -3.32 10.60 21.86
N ARG A 18 -3.64 11.89 21.60
CA ARG A 18 -4.71 12.59 22.32
C ARG A 18 -6.07 11.90 22.18
N GLU A 19 -6.45 11.49 20.96
CA GLU A 19 -7.70 10.74 20.75
C GLU A 19 -7.73 9.41 21.53
N ILE A 20 -6.60 8.71 21.63
CA ILE A 20 -6.49 7.46 22.40
C ILE A 20 -6.60 7.72 23.91
N GLU A 21 -6.00 8.79 24.44
CA GLU A 21 -6.14 9.13 25.86
C GLU A 21 -7.58 9.57 26.19
N SER A 22 -8.24 10.38 25.35
CA SER A 22 -9.66 10.72 25.51
C SER A 22 -10.56 9.47 25.60
N LEU A 23 -10.26 8.42 24.83
CA LEU A 23 -10.99 7.14 24.90
C LEU A 23 -10.73 6.38 26.21
N LYS A 24 -9.52 6.44 26.77
CA LYS A 24 -9.20 5.86 28.08
C LYS A 24 -9.87 6.62 29.23
N GLU A 25 -9.96 7.95 29.15
CA GLU A 25 -10.64 8.80 30.13
C GLU A 25 -12.14 8.47 30.24
N LEU A 26 -12.76 7.99 29.15
CA LEU A 26 -14.12 7.43 29.14
C LEU A 26 -14.23 6.03 29.79
N GLY A 27 -13.14 5.46 30.31
CA GLY A 27 -13.12 4.16 30.99
C GLY A 27 -12.91 2.95 30.07
N ILE A 28 -12.44 3.14 28.84
CA ILE A 28 -12.17 2.02 27.91
C ILE A 28 -10.86 1.33 28.26
N ASP A 29 -10.91 0.05 28.65
CA ASP A 29 -9.73 -0.82 28.82
C ASP A 29 -9.18 -1.25 27.46
N ILE A 30 -7.96 -0.80 27.12
CA ILE A 30 -7.29 -1.08 25.84
C ILE A 30 -6.11 -2.03 26.10
N ARG A 31 -6.21 -3.26 25.58
CA ARG A 31 -5.16 -4.29 25.70
C ARG A 31 -4.50 -4.57 24.34
N THR A 32 -3.23 -4.22 24.22
CA THR A 32 -2.42 -4.42 23.02
C THR A 32 -1.65 -5.74 23.06
N GLY A 33 -1.15 -6.21 21.91
CA GLY A 33 -0.35 -7.44 21.83
C GLY A 33 -1.15 -8.74 21.85
N ILE A 34 -2.48 -8.65 21.76
CA ILE A 34 -3.41 -9.79 21.78
C ILE A 34 -4.01 -9.98 20.38
N THR A 35 -3.90 -11.20 19.84
CA THR A 35 -4.48 -11.63 18.56
C THR A 35 -5.69 -12.52 18.81
N VAL A 36 -6.88 -12.05 18.46
CA VAL A 36 -8.12 -12.84 18.57
C VAL A 36 -8.06 -14.03 17.59
N GLY A 37 -8.43 -15.21 18.07
CA GLY A 37 -8.31 -16.49 17.34
C GLY A 37 -7.04 -17.28 17.69
N ARG A 38 -5.98 -16.61 18.17
CA ARG A 38 -4.74 -17.26 18.64
C ARG A 38 -4.55 -17.15 20.15
N ASP A 39 -4.56 -15.92 20.66
CA ASP A 39 -4.23 -15.61 22.06
C ASP A 39 -5.49 -15.57 22.94
N VAL A 40 -6.65 -15.27 22.35
CA VAL A 40 -7.99 -15.33 22.99
C VAL A 40 -9.03 -15.84 22.00
N THR A 41 -10.08 -16.51 22.49
CA THR A 41 -11.21 -16.98 21.68
C THR A 41 -12.55 -16.42 22.19
N PHE A 42 -13.59 -16.44 21.36
CA PHE A 42 -14.92 -15.99 21.81
C PHE A 42 -15.48 -16.83 22.97
N SER A 43 -15.20 -18.13 23.01
CA SER A 43 -15.61 -19.01 24.14
C SER A 43 -14.93 -18.59 25.43
N TYR A 44 -13.61 -18.39 25.39
CA TYR A 44 -12.81 -17.87 26.51
C TYR A 44 -13.36 -16.53 27.01
N LEU A 45 -13.70 -15.60 26.12
CA LEU A 45 -14.28 -14.31 26.53
C LEU A 45 -15.70 -14.46 27.11
N LYS A 46 -16.55 -15.34 26.57
CA LYS A 46 -17.90 -15.61 27.11
C LYS A 46 -17.85 -16.19 28.53
N GLU A 47 -16.96 -17.15 28.79
CA GLU A 47 -16.70 -17.69 30.13
C GLU A 47 -16.25 -16.61 31.11
N ARG A 48 -15.53 -15.60 30.63
CA ARG A 48 -15.08 -14.43 31.38
C ARG A 48 -16.12 -13.30 31.39
N GLY A 49 -17.41 -13.65 31.22
CA GLY A 49 -18.57 -12.78 31.46
C GLY A 49 -18.94 -11.83 30.32
N TYR A 50 -18.15 -11.73 29.24
CA TYR A 50 -18.43 -10.83 28.12
C TYR A 50 -19.74 -11.23 27.41
N ARG A 51 -20.64 -10.26 27.22
CA ARG A 51 -22.00 -10.48 26.69
C ARG A 51 -22.19 -10.13 25.21
N ALA A 52 -21.40 -9.20 24.70
CA ALA A 52 -21.46 -8.74 23.32
C ALA A 52 -20.04 -8.64 22.73
N PHE A 53 -19.95 -8.76 21.41
CA PHE A 53 -18.70 -8.70 20.66
C PHE A 53 -18.87 -7.78 19.46
N PHE A 54 -17.95 -6.85 19.28
CA PHE A 54 -17.86 -6.00 18.10
C PHE A 54 -16.52 -6.27 17.41
N LEU A 55 -16.56 -6.65 16.14
CA LEU A 55 -15.37 -7.02 15.38
C LEU A 55 -14.96 -5.87 14.45
N SER A 56 -13.87 -5.20 14.80
CA SER A 56 -13.34 -4.01 14.10
C SER A 56 -11.89 -4.20 13.64
N ILE A 57 -11.50 -5.44 13.34
CA ILE A 57 -10.12 -5.78 12.93
C ILE A 57 -9.71 -5.19 11.57
N GLY A 58 -10.68 -4.83 10.71
CA GLY A 58 -10.44 -4.29 9.38
C GLY A 58 -9.88 -5.32 8.39
N ALA A 59 -9.62 -4.86 7.17
CA ALA A 59 -8.90 -5.62 6.14
C ALA A 59 -7.39 -5.60 6.45
N GLN A 60 -6.80 -6.78 6.65
CA GLN A 60 -5.42 -6.94 7.14
C GLN A 60 -4.51 -7.58 6.10
N LEU A 61 -5.07 -8.25 5.09
CA LEU A 61 -4.32 -8.88 4.02
C LEU A 61 -4.25 -7.92 2.82
N ASN A 62 -3.17 -7.97 2.05
CA ASN A 62 -3.09 -7.28 0.77
C ASN A 62 -3.53 -8.21 -0.37
N ASN A 63 -4.18 -7.65 -1.37
CA ASN A 63 -4.40 -8.35 -2.64
C ASN A 63 -3.05 -8.60 -3.32
N LYS A 64 -2.92 -9.80 -3.90
CA LYS A 64 -1.88 -10.10 -4.89
C LYS A 64 -2.20 -9.42 -6.22
N ILE A 65 -1.17 -9.31 -7.06
CA ILE A 65 -1.34 -8.99 -8.48
C ILE A 65 -1.27 -10.22 -9.39
N ASP A 66 -0.85 -11.38 -8.86
CA ASP A 66 -0.86 -12.69 -9.51
C ASP A 66 -0.14 -12.70 -10.87
N ILE A 67 1.06 -12.10 -10.90
CA ILE A 67 1.98 -12.11 -12.05
C ILE A 67 3.28 -12.85 -11.72
N PRO A 68 4.02 -13.38 -12.73
CA PRO A 68 5.30 -14.05 -12.49
C PRO A 68 6.31 -13.12 -11.80
N GLY A 69 7.04 -13.65 -10.82
CA GLY A 69 8.08 -12.93 -10.07
C GLY A 69 7.58 -12.10 -8.88
N GLU A 70 6.29 -12.19 -8.52
CA GLU A 70 5.75 -11.54 -7.30
C GLU A 70 6.38 -12.10 -6.00
N GLU A 71 7.00 -13.28 -6.08
CA GLU A 71 7.71 -13.97 -5.00
C GLU A 71 9.21 -13.63 -4.87
N LEU A 72 9.77 -12.77 -5.73
CA LEU A 72 11.21 -12.43 -5.73
C LEU A 72 11.60 -11.58 -4.50
N ASP A 73 12.85 -11.71 -4.05
CA ASP A 73 13.41 -10.83 -3.01
C ASP A 73 13.40 -9.37 -3.50
N GLY A 74 13.04 -8.44 -2.61
CA GLY A 74 12.77 -7.04 -2.92
C GLY A 74 11.35 -6.75 -3.43
N VAL A 75 10.50 -7.76 -3.63
CA VAL A 75 9.05 -7.54 -3.75
C VAL A 75 8.43 -7.53 -2.34
N VAL A 76 7.73 -6.45 -2.00
CA VAL A 76 7.16 -6.24 -0.67
C VAL A 76 5.71 -5.76 -0.74
N ASP A 77 4.90 -6.16 0.23
CA ASP A 77 3.54 -5.64 0.34
C ASP A 77 3.54 -4.22 0.96
N CYS A 78 2.62 -3.38 0.50
CA CYS A 78 2.51 -1.98 0.89
C CYS A 78 2.32 -1.78 2.41
N MET A 79 1.65 -2.71 3.10
CA MET A 79 1.30 -2.55 4.51
C MET A 79 2.47 -2.87 5.43
N SER A 80 3.20 -3.96 5.17
CA SER A 80 4.45 -4.27 5.86
C SER A 80 5.50 -3.17 5.62
N LEU A 81 5.54 -2.60 4.41
CA LEU A 81 6.44 -1.49 4.13
C LEU A 81 6.07 -0.23 4.93
N LEU A 82 4.81 0.21 4.89
CA LEU A 82 4.36 1.39 5.65
C LEU A 82 4.56 1.21 7.16
N LEU A 83 4.34 0.00 7.68
CA LEU A 83 4.63 -0.34 9.07
C LEU A 83 6.12 -0.20 9.39
N THR A 84 7.00 -0.83 8.61
CA THR A 84 8.45 -0.80 8.86
C THR A 84 9.06 0.59 8.69
N LEU A 85 8.59 1.40 7.74
CA LEU A 85 8.96 2.81 7.60
C LEU A 85 8.45 3.65 8.78
N ASN A 86 7.21 3.45 9.24
CA ASN A 86 6.70 4.14 10.44
C ASN A 86 7.47 3.76 11.71
N LEU A 87 7.95 2.53 11.82
CA LEU A 87 8.83 2.08 12.90
C LEU A 87 10.31 2.50 12.70
N LYS A 88 10.66 3.11 11.55
CA LYS A 88 12.04 3.45 11.13
C LYS A 88 13.01 2.27 11.10
N VAL A 89 12.50 1.09 10.75
CA VAL A 89 13.29 -0.17 10.69
C VAL A 89 13.99 -0.35 9.33
N VAL A 90 13.48 0.28 8.27
CA VAL A 90 14.00 0.16 6.90
C VAL A 90 14.26 1.52 6.25
N THR A 91 15.11 1.53 5.23
CA THR A 91 15.45 2.68 4.38
C THR A 91 15.72 2.19 2.96
N PHE A 92 15.37 3.00 1.96
CA PHE A 92 15.68 2.75 0.54
C PHE A 92 16.86 3.58 0.03
N ALA A 93 17.81 3.95 0.89
CA ALA A 93 18.95 4.81 0.55
C ALA A 93 19.64 4.40 -0.78
N GLY A 94 19.52 5.23 -1.80
CA GLY A 94 20.14 5.05 -3.12
C GLY A 94 19.40 4.13 -4.10
N GLN A 95 18.28 3.52 -3.69
CA GLN A 95 17.57 2.48 -4.46
C GLN A 95 16.46 3.07 -5.36
N ASN A 96 16.18 2.39 -6.46
CA ASN A 96 15.04 2.62 -7.34
C ASN A 96 13.85 1.79 -6.85
N VAL A 97 12.72 2.43 -6.55
CA VAL A 97 11.52 1.76 -6.03
C VAL A 97 10.38 1.92 -7.04
N VAL A 98 9.68 0.83 -7.35
CA VAL A 98 8.43 0.86 -8.13
C VAL A 98 7.25 0.53 -7.21
N VAL A 99 6.19 1.31 -7.25
CA VAL A 99 4.96 1.06 -6.48
C VAL A 99 3.82 0.74 -7.44
N ILE A 100 3.11 -0.36 -7.22
CA ILE A 100 2.02 -0.84 -8.08
C ILE A 100 0.69 -0.51 -7.42
N GLY A 101 -0.03 0.51 -7.93
CA GLY A 101 -1.32 0.93 -7.41
C GLY A 101 -1.52 2.45 -7.46
N GLY A 102 -2.76 2.91 -7.29
CA GLY A 102 -3.11 4.34 -7.34
C GLY A 102 -4.04 4.81 -6.22
N GLY A 103 -4.20 4.01 -5.16
CA GLY A 103 -4.93 4.40 -3.96
C GLY A 103 -4.05 5.20 -2.99
N ASN A 104 -4.66 5.75 -1.93
CA ASN A 104 -3.95 6.53 -0.91
C ASN A 104 -2.73 5.78 -0.33
N ALA A 105 -2.85 4.48 -0.06
CA ALA A 105 -1.73 3.66 0.44
C ALA A 105 -0.54 3.61 -0.54
N ALA A 106 -0.78 3.60 -1.86
CA ALA A 106 0.29 3.61 -2.86
C ALA A 106 1.05 4.95 -2.86
N ILE A 107 0.33 6.07 -2.76
CA ILE A 107 0.93 7.42 -2.67
C ILE A 107 1.66 7.61 -1.33
N ASP A 108 1.07 7.14 -0.22
CA ASP A 108 1.67 7.16 1.10
C ASP A 108 2.99 6.35 1.13
N ALA A 109 2.99 5.15 0.55
CA ALA A 109 4.18 4.31 0.43
C ALA A 109 5.24 4.94 -0.47
N ALA A 110 4.83 5.50 -1.61
CA ALA A 110 5.69 6.22 -2.53
C ALA A 110 6.40 7.40 -1.82
N ARG A 111 5.65 8.35 -1.27
CA ARG A 111 6.21 9.51 -0.54
C ARG A 111 7.10 9.07 0.63
N SER A 112 6.70 8.03 1.37
CA SER A 112 7.49 7.51 2.49
C SER A 112 8.81 6.87 2.03
N ALA A 113 8.80 6.12 0.93
CA ALA A 113 10.00 5.52 0.36
C ALA A 113 10.99 6.60 -0.11
N LEU A 114 10.51 7.64 -0.79
CA LEU A 114 11.31 8.78 -1.23
C LEU A 114 11.98 9.49 -0.04
N ARG A 115 11.18 9.80 0.99
CA ARG A 115 11.64 10.43 2.24
C ARG A 115 12.57 9.53 3.07
N SER A 116 12.62 8.23 2.78
CA SER A 116 13.58 7.29 3.38
C SER A 116 14.91 7.19 2.62
N GLY A 117 15.06 7.90 1.48
CA GLY A 117 16.30 7.99 0.71
C GLY A 117 16.30 7.30 -0.66
N ALA A 118 15.14 6.88 -1.19
CA ALA A 118 15.06 6.32 -2.54
C ALA A 118 15.63 7.29 -3.59
N ARG A 119 16.48 6.79 -4.50
CA ARG A 119 17.08 7.56 -5.60
C ARG A 119 16.07 7.86 -6.70
N GLY A 120 15.21 6.89 -6.99
CA GLY A 120 14.21 6.95 -8.04
C GLY A 120 12.93 6.28 -7.58
N LEU A 121 11.79 6.83 -7.98
CA LEU A 121 10.50 6.34 -7.52
C LEU A 121 9.45 6.50 -8.62
N THR A 122 8.83 5.39 -8.99
CA THR A 122 7.79 5.34 -10.03
C THR A 122 6.56 4.61 -9.51
N VAL A 123 5.39 5.26 -9.59
CA VAL A 123 4.09 4.64 -9.35
C VAL A 123 3.52 4.14 -10.69
N LEU A 124 3.19 2.86 -10.77
CA LEU A 124 2.45 2.29 -11.89
C LEU A 124 0.95 2.36 -11.59
N TYR A 125 0.21 3.06 -12.44
CA TYR A 125 -1.23 3.11 -12.34
C TYR A 125 -1.91 2.70 -13.65
N ARG A 126 -2.79 1.69 -13.54
CA ARG A 126 -3.45 1.04 -14.68
C ARG A 126 -4.46 1.90 -15.45
N ARG A 127 -4.83 3.08 -14.93
CA ARG A 127 -5.86 3.98 -15.48
C ARG A 127 -5.32 5.41 -15.65
N THR A 128 -6.19 6.31 -16.12
CA THR A 128 -5.90 7.73 -16.29
C THR A 128 -5.73 8.46 -14.96
N GLN A 129 -5.18 9.68 -14.98
CA GLN A 129 -5.10 10.52 -13.78
C GLN A 129 -6.47 10.86 -13.18
N ALA A 130 -7.51 11.02 -14.02
CA ALA A 130 -8.86 11.36 -13.58
C ALA A 130 -9.54 10.24 -12.79
N GLU A 131 -9.19 8.98 -13.09
CA GLU A 131 -9.73 7.79 -12.41
C GLU A 131 -8.94 7.40 -11.15
N MET A 132 -7.85 8.11 -10.83
CA MET A 132 -6.98 7.77 -9.69
C MET A 132 -7.70 8.00 -8.35
N PRO A 133 -7.91 6.96 -7.51
CA PRO A 133 -8.69 7.07 -6.27
C PRO A 133 -7.92 7.68 -5.08
N ALA A 134 -6.62 7.95 -5.22
CA ALA A 134 -5.88 8.70 -4.22
C ALA A 134 -6.33 10.18 -4.17
N ASN A 135 -6.23 10.80 -2.99
CA ASN A 135 -6.51 12.23 -2.85
C ASN A 135 -5.57 13.04 -3.77
N ILE A 136 -6.16 13.91 -4.61
CA ILE A 136 -5.44 14.68 -5.63
C ILE A 136 -4.37 15.62 -5.05
N GLU A 137 -4.53 16.09 -3.82
CA GLU A 137 -3.54 16.94 -3.14
C GLU A 137 -2.30 16.11 -2.77
N GLU A 138 -2.49 14.91 -2.23
CA GLU A 138 -1.43 13.95 -1.92
C GLU A 138 -0.65 13.55 -3.18
N VAL A 139 -1.36 13.32 -4.29
CA VAL A 139 -0.75 13.02 -5.59
C VAL A 139 0.09 14.21 -6.08
N ARG A 140 -0.45 15.44 -6.00
CA ARG A 140 0.26 16.67 -6.37
C ARG A 140 1.46 16.93 -5.47
N GLU A 141 1.42 16.56 -4.19
CA GLU A 141 2.57 16.64 -3.28
C GLU A 141 3.62 15.59 -3.61
N GLY A 142 3.23 14.34 -3.86
CA GLY A 142 4.14 13.29 -4.32
C GLY A 142 4.90 13.71 -5.58
N ILE A 143 4.19 14.20 -6.60
CA ILE A 143 4.83 14.69 -7.84
C ILE A 143 5.81 15.84 -7.55
N ARG A 144 5.46 16.78 -6.65
CA ARG A 144 6.36 17.87 -6.21
C ARG A 144 7.59 17.38 -5.45
N GLU A 145 7.49 16.26 -4.72
CA GLU A 145 8.63 15.62 -4.05
C GLU A 145 9.54 14.85 -5.01
N GLY A 146 9.03 14.45 -6.19
CA GLY A 146 9.78 13.73 -7.22
C GLY A 146 9.21 12.34 -7.58
N VAL A 147 8.02 11.98 -7.08
CA VAL A 147 7.31 10.76 -7.47
C VAL A 147 6.94 10.85 -8.95
N LYS A 148 7.43 9.91 -9.78
CA LYS A 148 6.96 9.73 -11.16
C LYS A 148 5.71 8.86 -11.16
N ILE A 149 4.77 9.11 -12.06
CA ILE A 149 3.56 8.30 -12.20
C ILE A 149 3.38 7.89 -13.66
N GLU A 150 3.47 6.59 -13.91
CA GLU A 150 3.16 5.96 -15.21
C GLU A 150 1.67 5.59 -15.21
N TYR A 151 0.84 6.50 -15.73
CA TYR A 151 -0.57 6.27 -15.99
C TYR A 151 -0.79 5.25 -17.12
N ASN A 152 -1.99 4.70 -17.21
CA ASN A 152 -2.39 3.71 -18.23
C ASN A 152 -1.32 2.60 -18.41
N THR A 153 -0.83 2.05 -17.29
CA THR A 153 0.27 1.10 -17.27
C THR A 153 -0.01 -0.04 -16.30
N VAL A 154 0.11 -1.27 -16.78
CA VAL A 154 0.02 -2.50 -15.97
C VAL A 154 1.37 -3.21 -15.91
N PRO A 155 1.75 -3.82 -14.77
CA PRO A 155 2.84 -4.77 -14.73
C PRO A 155 2.41 -6.09 -15.39
N VAL A 156 3.36 -6.79 -16.01
CA VAL A 156 3.14 -8.08 -16.71
C VAL A 156 4.01 -9.19 -16.10
N GLU A 157 5.24 -8.86 -15.71
CA GLU A 157 6.20 -9.77 -15.09
C GLU A 157 7.18 -8.95 -14.25
N ILE A 158 7.54 -9.44 -13.07
CA ILE A 158 8.64 -8.91 -12.26
C ILE A 158 9.88 -9.75 -12.56
N LEU A 159 10.98 -9.09 -12.91
CA LEU A 159 12.21 -9.71 -13.38
C LEU A 159 13.31 -9.57 -12.34
N GLY A 160 14.07 -10.64 -12.15
CA GLY A 160 15.15 -10.70 -11.17
C GLY A 160 16.41 -11.37 -11.69
N ASP A 161 17.48 -11.21 -10.92
CA ASP A 161 18.73 -11.95 -11.06
C ASP A 161 19.08 -12.56 -9.69
N VAL A 162 19.60 -13.79 -9.69
CA VAL A 162 19.88 -14.59 -8.48
C VAL A 162 18.71 -14.62 -7.46
N GLY A 163 17.46 -14.58 -7.94
CA GLY A 163 16.25 -14.59 -7.10
C GLY A 163 15.83 -13.25 -6.48
N ARG A 164 16.52 -12.15 -6.82
CA ARG A 164 16.18 -10.79 -6.37
C ARG A 164 15.72 -9.92 -7.53
N VAL A 165 14.69 -9.09 -7.32
CA VAL A 165 14.19 -8.15 -8.34
C VAL A 165 15.27 -7.17 -8.81
N ASN A 166 15.30 -6.91 -10.12
CA ASN A 166 16.08 -5.84 -10.73
C ASN A 166 15.27 -4.98 -11.70
N ARG A 167 14.17 -5.50 -12.25
CA ARG A 167 13.34 -4.83 -13.26
C ARG A 167 11.89 -5.27 -13.14
N ILE A 168 10.99 -4.48 -13.72
CA ILE A 168 9.61 -4.86 -13.97
C ILE A 168 9.28 -4.65 -15.44
N ARG A 169 8.63 -5.64 -16.07
CA ARG A 169 8.05 -5.50 -17.40
C ARG A 169 6.63 -4.96 -17.28
N CYS A 170 6.36 -3.91 -18.01
CA CYS A 170 5.07 -3.23 -18.05
C CYS A 170 4.53 -3.19 -19.48
N GLN A 171 3.22 -2.96 -19.60
CA GLN A 171 2.51 -2.77 -20.87
C GLN A 171 1.54 -1.59 -20.71
N ARG A 172 1.32 -0.83 -21.79
CA ARG A 172 0.34 0.26 -21.77
C ARG A 172 -1.08 -0.29 -21.88
N THR A 173 -2.03 0.42 -21.29
CA THR A 173 -3.46 0.13 -21.37
C THR A 173 -4.21 1.28 -22.06
N ARG A 174 -5.44 1.01 -22.48
CA ARG A 174 -6.43 2.02 -22.87
C ARG A 174 -7.77 1.73 -22.17
N PRO A 175 -8.56 2.77 -21.81
CA PRO A 175 -9.94 2.58 -21.43
C PRO A 175 -10.77 2.10 -22.63
N THR A 176 -11.77 1.26 -22.37
CA THR A 176 -12.84 0.94 -23.34
C THR A 176 -14.09 1.77 -23.03
N GLU A 177 -15.11 1.70 -23.89
CA GLU A 177 -16.40 2.35 -23.65
C GLU A 177 -17.22 1.69 -22.52
N GLU A 178 -16.81 0.50 -22.05
CA GLU A 178 -17.48 -0.23 -20.97
C GLU A 178 -17.12 0.35 -19.60
N ILE A 179 -18.11 0.89 -18.90
CA ILE A 179 -17.98 1.40 -17.53
C ILE A 179 -18.28 0.28 -16.53
N MET A 180 -17.37 0.06 -15.59
CA MET A 180 -17.51 -0.93 -14.52
C MET A 180 -18.36 -0.38 -13.37
N GLY A 181 -18.88 -1.25 -12.49
CA GLY A 181 -19.71 -0.86 -11.33
C GLY A 181 -19.03 -0.03 -10.23
N ASN A 182 -17.86 0.53 -10.51
CA ASN A 182 -17.13 1.50 -9.68
C ASN A 182 -16.84 2.80 -10.45
N ASP A 183 -17.66 3.11 -11.45
CA ASP A 183 -17.61 4.25 -12.38
C ASP A 183 -16.30 4.41 -13.19
N ALA A 184 -15.41 3.42 -13.12
CA ALA A 184 -14.15 3.42 -13.85
C ALA A 184 -14.26 2.61 -15.14
N HIS A 185 -13.50 2.99 -16.17
CA HIS A 185 -13.52 2.24 -17.42
C HIS A 185 -12.87 0.86 -17.24
N ARG A 186 -13.39 -0.13 -17.98
CA ARG A 186 -12.68 -1.37 -18.26
C ARG A 186 -11.44 -1.04 -19.10
N LEU A 187 -10.40 -1.85 -18.95
CA LEU A 187 -9.12 -1.64 -19.62
C LEU A 187 -8.79 -2.77 -20.57
N GLU A 188 -8.20 -2.40 -21.69
CA GLU A 188 -7.52 -3.31 -22.61
C GLU A 188 -6.02 -3.00 -22.60
N PRO A 189 -5.14 -4.01 -22.52
CA PRO A 189 -3.72 -3.83 -22.81
C PRO A 189 -3.52 -3.53 -24.31
N ILE A 190 -2.47 -2.78 -24.63
CA ILE A 190 -2.10 -2.42 -26.00
C ILE A 190 -0.91 -3.29 -26.42
N PRO A 191 -1.07 -4.27 -27.33
CA PRO A 191 0.02 -5.14 -27.76
C PRO A 191 1.17 -4.37 -28.41
N GLY A 192 2.42 -4.78 -28.16
CA GLY A 192 3.61 -4.15 -28.74
C GLY A 192 4.02 -2.86 -28.01
N THR A 193 3.44 -2.58 -26.84
CA THR A 193 3.80 -1.43 -25.99
C THR A 193 4.55 -1.85 -24.73
N GLU A 194 5.15 -3.04 -24.75
CA GLU A 194 5.87 -3.59 -23.60
C GLU A 194 7.20 -2.87 -23.39
N PHE A 195 7.51 -2.53 -22.13
CA PHE A 195 8.74 -1.83 -21.75
C PHE A 195 9.24 -2.30 -20.39
N LEU A 196 10.50 -1.97 -20.08
CA LEU A 196 11.15 -2.30 -18.82
C LEU A 196 11.38 -1.05 -17.97
N ILE A 197 11.22 -1.18 -16.67
CA ILE A 197 11.61 -0.18 -15.67
C ILE A 197 12.56 -0.85 -14.67
N GLU A 198 13.72 -0.25 -14.42
CA GLU A 198 14.67 -0.71 -13.40
C GLU A 198 14.09 -0.50 -11.99
N ALA A 199 14.15 -1.53 -11.14
CA ALA A 199 13.57 -1.57 -9.81
C ALA A 199 14.41 -2.44 -8.87
N ASP A 200 15.04 -1.82 -7.86
CA ASP A 200 15.74 -2.53 -6.77
C ASP A 200 14.77 -3.10 -5.72
N HIS A 201 13.54 -2.55 -5.69
CA HIS A 201 12.38 -3.05 -4.94
C HIS A 201 11.07 -2.75 -5.69
N VAL A 202 10.07 -3.61 -5.49
CA VAL A 202 8.70 -3.45 -6.00
C VAL A 202 7.72 -3.51 -4.83
N VAL A 203 6.82 -2.54 -4.72
CA VAL A 203 5.83 -2.42 -3.65
C VAL A 203 4.43 -2.71 -4.21
N VAL A 204 3.80 -3.79 -3.75
CA VAL A 204 2.44 -4.17 -4.19
C VAL A 204 1.40 -3.45 -3.33
N ALA A 205 0.61 -2.56 -3.95
CA ALA A 205 -0.42 -1.74 -3.30
C ALA A 205 -1.80 -1.92 -3.99
N ALA A 206 -2.18 -3.17 -4.26
CA ALA A 206 -3.39 -3.56 -4.99
C ALA A 206 -4.69 -3.57 -4.16
N GLY A 207 -4.70 -2.93 -3.00
CA GLY A 207 -5.83 -2.93 -2.06
C GLY A 207 -5.75 -4.06 -1.02
N GLN A 208 -6.72 -4.08 -0.11
CA GLN A 208 -6.74 -4.95 1.08
C GLN A 208 -8.04 -5.77 1.15
N ILE A 209 -7.96 -6.93 1.83
CA ILE A 209 -9.08 -7.81 2.21
C ILE A 209 -9.01 -8.24 3.68
#